data_AF-A0A2A8B3S1-F1
#
_entry.id   AF-A0A2A8B3S1-F1
#
_cell.length_a   1.000
_cell.length_b   1.000
_cell.length_c   1.000
_cell.angle_alpha   90.00
_cell.angle_beta   90.00
_cell.angle_gamma   90.00
#
_symmetry.space_group_name_H-M   'P 1'
#
loop_
_entity.id
_entity.type
_entity.pdbx_description
1 polymer ?
#
loop_
_entity_poly.entity_id
_entity_poly.type
_entity_poly.pdbx_seq_one_letter_code
_entity_poly.pdbx_strand_id
1 'polypeptide(L)' 'MKIGVVKEIKKGEARVGMTPENVQKLVSAGNEVLVQKDAGLGSGYTNDEY' A
#
# COMPACT_ATOMS: atom_id res chain seq x y z
N MET A 1 7.48 4.16 -13.40
CA MET A 1 7.81 5.22 -12.39
C MET A 1 7.99 4.55 -11.02
N LYS A 2 8.63 5.19 -10.04
CA LYS A 2 8.70 4.67 -8.65
C LYS A 2 7.62 5.31 -7.78
N ILE A 3 6.85 4.50 -7.08
CA ILE A 3 5.68 4.93 -6.28
C ILE A 3 5.80 4.31 -4.88
N GLY A 4 5.58 5.11 -3.83
CA GLY A 4 5.64 4.66 -2.44
C GLY A 4 4.28 4.68 -1.77
N VAL A 5 3.91 3.60 -1.09
CA VAL A 5 2.74 3.50 -0.22
C VAL A 5 3.24 3.45 1.23
N VAL A 6 3.10 4.56 1.94
CA VAL A 6 3.57 4.70 3.32
C VAL A 6 2.47 4.41 4.32
N LYS A 7 2.86 4.04 5.54
CA LYS A 7 1.95 3.86 6.66
C LYS A 7 1.48 5.20 7.19
N GLU A 8 0.17 5.34 7.38
CA GLU A 8 -0.41 6.50 8.04
C GLU A 8 0.04 6.57 9.51
N ILE A 9 0.52 7.76 9.92
CA ILE A 9 1.02 8.01 11.29
C ILE A 9 0.01 8.75 12.16
N LYS A 10 -1.07 9.25 11.56
CA LYS A 10 -2.10 9.99 12.27
C LYS A 10 -2.86 9.05 13.21
N LYS A 11 -2.98 9.42 14.48
CA LYS A 11 -3.69 8.63 15.48
C LYS A 11 -5.15 8.41 15.05
N GLY A 12 -5.58 7.16 15.06
CA GLY A 12 -6.94 6.75 14.65
C GLY A 12 -7.15 6.70 13.14
N GLU A 13 -6.12 6.95 12.34
CA GLU A 13 -6.17 6.73 10.90
C GLU A 13 -5.89 5.25 10.61
N ALA A 14 -6.87 4.60 10.00
CA ALA A 14 -6.81 3.18 9.64
C ALA A 14 -6.68 2.96 8.13
N ARG A 15 -6.88 4.01 7.32
CA ARG A 15 -6.79 3.93 5.86
C ARG A 15 -5.34 3.73 5.41
N VAL A 16 -5.19 3.32 4.16
CA VAL A 16 -3.92 3.21 3.44
C VAL A 16 -4.08 3.90 2.09
N GLY A 17 -3.00 4.51 1.59
CA GLY A 17 -3.04 5.26 0.33
C GLY A 17 -3.37 4.40 -0.90
N MET A 18 -3.19 3.08 -0.84
CA MET A 18 -3.45 2.17 -1.95
C MET A 18 -3.81 0.77 -1.47
N THR A 19 -4.83 0.16 -2.08
CA THR A 19 -5.19 -1.25 -1.88
C THR A 19 -4.27 -2.18 -2.69
N PRO A 20 -4.13 -3.45 -2.28
CA PRO A 20 -3.42 -4.48 -3.07
C PRO A 20 -3.78 -4.51 -4.55
N GLU A 21 -5.08 -4.45 -4.87
CA GLU A 21 -5.60 -4.48 -6.24
C GLU A 21 -5.08 -3.30 -7.08
N ASN A 22 -4.96 -2.12 -6.48
CA ASN A 22 -4.45 -0.94 -7.17
C ASN A 22 -2.93 -0.97 -7.32
N VAL A 23 -2.21 -1.54 -6.34
CA VAL A 23 -0.77 -1.82 -6.46
C VAL A 23 -0.54 -2.77 -7.63
N GLN A 24 -1.29 -3.87 -7.72
CA GLN A 24 -1.16 -4.85 -8.81
C GLN A 24 -1.39 -4.21 -10.19
N LYS A 25 -2.37 -3.30 -10.32
CA LYS A 25 -2.61 -2.56 -11.57
C LYS A 25 -1.44 -1.68 -11.96
N LEU A 26 -0.83 -0.96 -11.00
CA LEU A 26 0.31 -0.10 -11.27
C LEU A 26 1.57 -0.89 -11.62
N VAL A 27 1.81 -2.01 -10.94
CA VAL A 27 2.88 -2.95 -11.27
C VAL A 27 2.68 -3.52 -12.68
N SER A 28 1.46 -3.94 -13.01
CA SER A 28 1.12 -4.44 -14.36
C SER A 28 1.30 -3.38 -15.44
N ALA A 29 1.15 -2.10 -15.10
CA ALA A 29 1.44 -0.97 -15.98
C ALA A 29 2.94 -0.60 -16.08
N GLY A 30 3.83 -1.41 -15.48
CA GLY A 30 5.29 -1.22 -15.55
C GLY A 30 5.86 -0.27 -14.50
N ASN A 31 5.12 0.01 -13.41
CA ASN A 31 5.63 0.82 -12.31
C ASN A 31 6.27 -0.05 -11.22
N GLU A 32 7.27 0.51 -10.54
CA GLU A 32 7.83 -0.07 -9.32
C GLU A 32 7.06 0.54 -8.14
N VAL A 33 6.41 -0.32 -7.35
CA VAL A 33 5.64 0.10 -6.17
C VAL A 33 6.32 -0.44 -4.92
N LEU A 34 6.64 0.44 -3.98
CA LEU A 34 7.23 0.11 -2.70
C LEU A 34 6.18 0.33 -1.62
N VAL A 35 5.82 -0.72 -0.89
CA VAL A 35 4.86 -0.65 0.21
C VAL A 35 5.62 -0.74 1.52
N GLN A 36 5.43 0.23 2.41
CA GLN A 36 6.00 0.17 3.75
C GLN A 36 5.38 -1.00 4.51
N LYS A 37 6.22 -1.77 5.21
CA LYS A 37 5.77 -2.84 6.09
C LYS A 37 4.66 -2.34 7.02
N ASP A 38 3.58 -3.10 7.09
CA ASP A 38 2.40 -2.87 7.93
C ASP A 38 1.58 -1.62 7.56
N ALA A 39 1.73 -1.06 6.35
CA ALA A 39 0.96 0.10 5.90
C ALA A 39 -0.53 -0.19 5.73
N GLY A 40 -0.89 -1.39 5.25
CA GLY A 40 -2.27 -1.79 5.02
C GLY A 40 -2.97 -2.46 6.20
N LEU A 41 -2.25 -2.82 7.28
CA LEU A 41 -2.83 -3.61 8.38
C LEU A 41 -4.02 -2.93 9.04
N GLY A 42 -4.00 -1.60 9.19
CA GLY A 42 -5.13 -0.84 9.72
C GLY A 42 -6.37 -0.91 8.84
N SER A 43 -6.18 -1.13 7.52
CA SER A 43 -7.24 -1.27 6.52
C SER A 43 -7.64 -2.73 6.27
N GLY A 44 -7.04 -3.69 6.99
CA GLY A 44 -7.32 -5.12 6.83
C GLY A 44 -6.50 -5.83 5.76
N TYR A 45 -5.45 -5.19 5.21
CA TYR A 45 -4.56 -5.80 4.22
C TYR A 45 -3.22 -6.20 4.87
N THR A 46 -2.86 -7.47 4.75
CA THR A 46 -1.61 -8.05 5.22
C THR A 46 -0.45 -7.70 4.29
N ASN A 47 0.80 -7.85 4.78
CA ASN A 47 1.98 -7.62 3.93
C ASN A 47 2.07 -8.61 2.76
N ASP A 48 1.52 -9.82 2.91
CA ASP A 48 1.55 -10.85 1.88
C ASP A 48 0.52 -10.60 0.76
N GLU A 49 -0.45 -9.71 0.99
CA GLU A 49 -1.41 -9.28 -0.03
C GLU A 49 -0.82 -8.22 -0.99
N TYR A 50 0.25 -7.53 -0.60
CA TYR A 50 0.91 -6.48 -1.40
C TYR A 50 2.08 -7.00 -2.23
#